data_AF-A0A166DF31-F1
#
_entry.id   AF-A0A166DF31-F1
#
_cell.length_a   1.000
_cell.length_b   1.000
_cell.length_c   1.000
_cell.angle_alpha   90.00
_cell.angle_beta   90.00
_cell.angle_gamma   90.00
#
_symmetry.space_group_name_H-M   'P 1'
#
loop_
_entity.id
_entity.type
_entity.pdbx_description
1 polymer ?
#
loop_
_entity_poly.entity_id
_entity_poly.type
_entity_poly.pdbx_seq_one_letter_code
_entity_poly.pdbx_strand_id
1 'polypeptide(L)'
;MQDSTSLVKVEWSSYIGKAETHYTEDTAAVESGKKDIEEVLQKCLQKAKMGQKQWSSAQESLLSLEKTNVASVDDIIRELKSGHYHKTVEITEDAGKCLLTEYVVDQPSCSTPKKRSFNLPSITSIEELRTPAFEELLKSFWESKASKLANGDIKQHILGDSRVPLTAIN
;
A
#
# COMPACT_ATOMS: atom_id res chain seq x y z
N MET A 1 62.23 -16.63 -99.26
CA MET A 1 62.71 -16.22 -97.90
C MET A 1 62.01 -14.97 -97.36
N GLN A 2 61.52 -14.05 -98.19
CA GLN A 2 60.82 -12.82 -97.74
C GLN A 2 59.47 -13.05 -97.04
N ASP A 3 58.70 -14.07 -97.44
CA ASP A 3 57.35 -14.30 -96.91
C ASP A 3 57.32 -14.72 -95.44
N SER A 4 58.31 -15.49 -94.98
CA SER A 4 58.39 -15.94 -93.57
C SER A 4 58.67 -14.79 -92.61
N THR A 5 59.50 -13.81 -93.01
CA THR A 5 59.78 -12.61 -92.21
C THR A 5 58.56 -11.71 -92.09
N SER A 6 57.74 -11.61 -93.14
CA SER A 6 56.50 -10.85 -93.11
C SER A 6 55.48 -11.47 -92.16
N LEU A 7 55.31 -12.80 -92.19
CA LEU A 7 54.39 -13.51 -91.31
C LEU A 7 54.73 -13.32 -89.84
N VAL A 8 56.01 -13.48 -89.47
CA VAL A 8 56.49 -13.29 -88.09
C VAL A 8 56.23 -11.87 -87.58
N LYS A 9 56.43 -10.86 -88.44
CA LYS A 9 56.16 -9.46 -88.07
C LYS A 9 54.68 -9.22 -87.76
N VAL A 10 53.77 -9.82 -88.54
CA VAL A 10 52.32 -9.70 -88.32
C VAL A 10 51.89 -10.40 -87.04
N GLU A 11 52.37 -11.63 -86.80
CA GLU A 11 52.07 -12.36 -85.56
C GLU A 11 52.61 -11.63 -84.32
N TRP A 12 53.84 -11.11 -84.38
CA TRP A 12 54.43 -10.36 -83.28
C TRP A 12 53.65 -9.07 -82.97
N SER A 13 53.25 -8.31 -83.99
CA SER A 13 52.39 -7.14 -83.81
C SER A 13 51.02 -7.50 -83.22
N SER A 14 50.42 -8.63 -83.64
CA SER A 14 49.16 -9.12 -83.06
C SER A 14 49.32 -9.51 -81.60
N TYR A 15 50.41 -10.20 -81.26
CA TYR A 15 50.72 -10.59 -79.89
C TYR A 15 50.93 -9.37 -78.98
N ILE A 16 51.74 -8.39 -79.42
CA ILE A 16 51.95 -7.14 -78.67
C ILE A 16 50.61 -6.42 -78.45
N GLY A 17 49.79 -6.28 -79.50
CA GLY A 17 48.51 -5.61 -79.37
C GLY A 17 47.60 -6.28 -78.34
N LYS A 18 47.54 -7.63 -78.32
CA LYS A 18 46.78 -8.38 -77.31
C LYS A 18 47.36 -8.21 -75.90
N ALA A 19 48.68 -8.21 -75.76
CA ALA A 19 49.34 -8.03 -74.47
C ALA A 19 49.07 -6.63 -73.90
N GLU A 20 49.10 -5.60 -74.75
CA GLU A 20 48.77 -4.23 -74.37
C GLU A 20 47.30 -4.10 -73.95
N THR A 21 46.35 -4.65 -74.72
CA THR A 21 44.93 -4.59 -74.35
C THR A 21 44.67 -5.31 -73.03
N HIS A 22 45.20 -6.53 -72.86
CA HIS A 22 45.08 -7.27 -71.60
C HIS A 22 45.64 -6.47 -70.42
N TYR A 23 46.83 -5.88 -70.56
CA TYR A 23 47.43 -5.07 -69.50
C TYR A 23 46.52 -3.88 -69.10
N THR A 24 45.90 -3.22 -70.08
CA THR A 24 44.97 -2.11 -69.79
C THR A 24 43.68 -2.58 -69.12
N GLU A 25 43.13 -3.71 -69.55
CA GLU A 25 41.91 -4.31 -68.97
C GLU A 25 42.16 -4.76 -67.53
N ASP A 26 43.27 -5.45 -67.28
CA ASP A 26 43.68 -5.90 -65.94
C ASP A 26 43.90 -4.70 -65.01
N THR A 27 44.58 -3.66 -65.50
CA THR A 27 44.79 -2.42 -64.72
C THR A 27 43.45 -1.76 -64.35
N ALA A 28 42.52 -1.68 -65.30
CA ALA A 28 41.19 -1.12 -65.06
C ALA A 28 40.37 -1.96 -64.08
N ALA A 29 40.43 -3.29 -64.18
CA ALA A 29 39.77 -4.21 -63.27
C ALA A 29 40.32 -4.08 -61.83
N VAL A 30 41.64 -3.97 -61.67
CA VAL A 30 42.29 -3.75 -60.37
C VAL A 30 41.88 -2.41 -59.76
N GLU A 31 41.88 -1.32 -60.53
CA GLU A 31 41.49 -0.01 -60.00
C GLU A 31 40.00 0.05 -59.63
N SER A 32 39.13 -0.60 -60.41
CA SER A 32 37.72 -0.76 -60.06
C SER A 32 37.56 -1.54 -58.75
N GLY A 33 38.21 -2.70 -58.61
CA GLY A 33 38.13 -3.52 -57.41
C GLY A 33 38.68 -2.79 -56.17
N LYS A 34 39.74 -2.00 -56.33
CA LYS A 34 40.28 -1.14 -55.26
C LYS A 34 39.26 -0.11 -54.79
N LYS A 35 38.55 0.55 -55.72
CA LYS A 35 37.50 1.52 -55.39
C LYS A 35 36.35 0.87 -54.63
N ASP A 36 35.92 -0.33 -55.04
CA ASP A 36 34.83 -1.05 -54.36
C ASP A 36 35.22 -1.43 -52.92
N ILE A 37 36.46 -1.88 -52.72
CA ILE A 37 36.99 -2.20 -51.38
C ILE A 37 37.07 -0.94 -50.51
N GLU A 38 37.51 0.18 -51.07
CA GLU A 38 37.57 1.45 -50.36
C GLU A 38 36.17 1.91 -49.89
N GLU A 39 35.15 1.80 -50.74
CA GLU A 39 33.77 2.10 -50.38
C GLU A 39 33.28 1.25 -49.20
N VAL A 40 33.51 -0.07 -49.26
CA VAL A 40 33.11 -1.01 -48.21
C VAL A 40 33.83 -0.69 -46.89
N LEU A 41 35.14 -0.39 -46.94
CA LEU A 41 35.93 0.00 -45.78
C LEU A 41 35.39 1.29 -45.14
N GLN A 42 35.11 2.32 -45.95
CA GLN A 42 34.55 3.58 -45.46
C GLN A 42 33.19 3.36 -44.80
N LYS A 43 32.30 2.55 -45.42
CA LYS A 43 31.00 2.21 -44.84
C LYS A 43 31.12 1.46 -43.52
N CYS A 44 32.05 0.51 -43.43
CA CYS A 44 32.33 -0.24 -42.21
C CYS A 44 32.83 0.68 -41.09
N LEU A 45 33.77 1.57 -41.40
CA LEU A 45 34.31 2.55 -40.46
C LEU A 45 33.22 3.49 -39.93
N GLN A 46 32.33 3.98 -40.79
CA GLN A 46 31.21 4.83 -40.40
C GLN A 46 30.25 4.12 -39.45
N LYS A 47 29.90 2.85 -39.75
CA LYS A 47 29.05 2.04 -38.87
C LYS A 47 29.71 1.77 -37.52
N ALA A 48 30.99 1.44 -37.50
CA ALA A 48 31.74 1.22 -36.26
C ALA A 48 31.77 2.49 -35.39
N LYS A 49 32.04 3.66 -36.01
CA LYS A 49 32.00 4.96 -35.32
C LYS A 49 30.62 5.28 -34.78
N MET A 50 29.56 5.02 -35.55
CA MET A 50 28.19 5.23 -35.09
C MET A 50 27.86 4.32 -33.91
N GLY A 51 28.19 3.03 -33.99
CA GLY A 51 28.00 2.06 -32.92
C GLY A 51 28.72 2.46 -31.63
N GLN A 52 29.96 2.93 -31.74
CA GLN A 52 30.73 3.44 -30.60
C GLN A 52 30.05 4.64 -29.93
N LYS A 53 29.56 5.61 -30.73
CA LYS A 53 28.86 6.79 -30.19
C LYS A 53 27.57 6.39 -29.49
N GLN A 54 26.76 5.53 -30.11
CA GLN A 54 25.50 5.04 -29.52
C GLN A 54 25.75 4.28 -28.22
N TRP A 55 26.77 3.40 -28.20
CA TRP A 55 27.17 2.68 -26.98
C TRP A 55 27.57 3.62 -25.86
N SER A 56 28.41 4.62 -26.15
CA SER A 56 28.87 5.59 -25.15
C SER A 56 27.69 6.37 -24.57
N SER A 57 26.77 6.83 -25.43
CA SER A 57 25.56 7.54 -24.99
C SER A 57 24.62 6.67 -24.14
N ALA A 58 24.45 5.39 -24.49
CA ALA A 58 23.67 4.45 -23.70
C ALA A 58 24.31 4.18 -22.33
N GLN A 59 25.64 4.02 -22.29
CA GLN A 59 26.40 3.83 -21.05
C GLN A 59 26.30 5.05 -20.13
N GLU A 60 26.43 6.27 -20.66
CA GLU A 60 26.27 7.50 -19.89
C GLU A 60 24.86 7.66 -19.32
N SER A 61 23.84 7.33 -20.12
CA SER A 61 22.45 7.35 -19.68
C SER A 61 22.19 6.37 -18.54
N LEU A 62 22.74 5.16 -18.63
CA LEU A 62 22.64 4.15 -17.58
C LEU A 62 23.33 4.60 -16.29
N LEU A 63 24.54 5.14 -16.38
CA LEU A 63 25.28 5.69 -15.24
C LEU A 63 24.53 6.84 -14.56
N SER A 64 23.88 7.71 -15.35
CA SER A 64 23.07 8.82 -14.83
C SER A 64 21.83 8.31 -14.09
N LEU A 65 21.15 7.33 -14.68
CA LEU A 65 19.97 6.70 -14.08
C LEU A 65 20.33 5.99 -12.76
N GLU A 66 21.42 5.23 -12.75
CA GLU A 66 21.92 4.56 -11.54
C GLU A 66 22.15 5.56 -10.41
N LYS A 67 22.91 6.64 -10.68
CA LYS A 67 23.18 7.70 -9.70
C LYS A 67 21.89 8.33 -9.15
N THR A 68 20.94 8.62 -10.04
CA THR A 68 19.66 9.24 -9.66
C THR A 68 18.83 8.31 -8.78
N ASN A 69 18.76 7.02 -9.14
CA ASN A 69 18.02 6.03 -8.37
C ASN A 69 18.64 5.78 -6.99
N VAL A 70 19.97 5.68 -6.92
CA VAL A 70 20.67 5.53 -5.63
C VAL A 70 20.39 6.73 -4.72
N ALA A 71 20.49 7.95 -5.24
CA ALA A 71 20.18 9.16 -4.47
C ALA A 71 18.71 9.19 -4.01
N SER A 72 17.77 8.84 -4.89
CA SER A 72 16.34 8.80 -4.55
C SER A 72 16.03 7.75 -3.47
N VAL A 73 16.62 6.56 -3.56
CA VAL A 73 16.43 5.50 -2.56
C VAL A 73 17.05 5.90 -1.22
N ASP A 74 18.24 6.51 -1.22
CA ASP A 74 18.87 7.03 0.00
C ASP A 74 17.99 8.07 0.69
N ASP A 75 17.45 9.03 -0.07
CA ASP A 75 16.55 10.06 0.45
C ASP A 75 15.28 9.45 1.07
N ILE A 76 14.66 8.47 0.41
CA ILE A 76 13.47 7.76 0.94
C ILE A 76 13.82 7.04 2.25
N ILE A 77 14.95 6.34 2.30
CA ILE A 77 15.39 5.62 3.49
C ILE A 77 15.68 6.59 4.63
N ARG A 78 16.32 7.73 4.34
CA ARG A 78 16.62 8.76 5.31
C ARG A 78 15.35 9.35 5.91
N GLU A 79 14.39 9.72 5.06
CA GLU A 79 13.09 10.28 5.48
C GLU A 79 12.29 9.28 6.33
N LEU A 80 12.24 8.01 5.89
CA LEU A 80 11.57 6.96 6.66
C LEU A 80 12.19 6.78 8.04
N LYS A 81 13.52 6.76 8.12
CA LYS A 81 14.25 6.61 9.38
C LYS A 81 14.02 7.81 10.31
N SER A 82 14.12 9.04 9.81
CA SER A 82 13.90 10.24 10.61
C SER A 82 12.45 10.35 11.09
N GLY A 83 11.48 10.13 10.20
CA GLY A 83 10.06 10.16 10.52
C GLY A 83 9.66 9.09 11.53
N HIS A 84 10.12 7.85 11.32
CA HIS A 84 9.84 6.76 12.26
C HIS A 84 10.48 7.00 13.64
N TYR A 85 11.74 7.45 13.66
CA TYR A 85 12.43 7.78 14.90
C TYR A 85 11.68 8.88 15.66
N HIS A 86 11.32 9.97 14.98
CA HIS A 86 10.57 11.07 15.57
C HIS A 86 9.24 10.59 16.16
N LYS A 87 8.47 9.80 15.41
CA LYS A 87 7.16 9.30 15.87
C LYS A 87 7.28 8.35 17.05
N THR A 88 8.32 7.53 17.08
CA THR A 88 8.60 6.62 18.22
C THR A 88 8.91 7.42 19.48
N VAL A 89 9.72 8.48 19.37
CA VAL A 89 10.04 9.37 20.48
C VAL A 89 8.78 10.07 20.98
N GLU A 90 7.97 10.65 20.08
CA GLU A 90 6.70 11.31 20.41
C GLU A 90 5.76 10.38 21.18
N ILE A 91 5.52 9.16 20.66
CA ILE A 91 4.66 8.17 21.33
C ILE A 91 5.20 7.81 22.73
N THR A 92 6.51 7.65 22.85
CA THR A 92 7.14 7.28 24.13
C THR A 92 7.03 8.41 25.15
N GLU A 93 7.20 9.65 24.71
CA GLU A 93 7.04 10.85 25.54
C GLU A 93 5.58 11.03 25.99
N ASP A 94 4.63 10.91 25.06
CA ASP A 94 3.19 11.00 25.34
C ASP A 94 2.73 9.90 26.30
N ALA A 95 3.18 8.66 26.08
CA ALA A 95 2.89 7.55 26.99
C ALA A 95 3.47 7.80 28.39
N GLY A 96 4.71 8.31 28.47
CA GLY A 96 5.34 8.69 29.72
C GLY A 96 4.53 9.76 30.47
N LYS A 97 4.11 10.82 29.77
CA LYS A 97 3.27 11.89 30.35
C LYS A 97 1.93 11.37 30.86
N CYS A 98 1.27 10.53 30.06
CA CYS A 98 -0.02 9.94 30.42
C CYS A 98 0.10 9.08 31.68
N LEU A 99 1.08 8.18 31.72
CA LEU A 99 1.22 7.18 32.78
C LEU A 99 1.83 7.74 34.07
N LEU A 100 2.76 8.69 33.99
CA LEU A 100 3.47 9.21 35.16
C LEU A 100 2.82 10.47 35.74
N THR A 101 2.22 11.30 34.89
CA THR A 101 1.79 12.65 35.28
C THR A 101 0.28 12.80 35.29
N GLU A 102 -0.42 12.26 34.28
CA GLU A 102 -1.86 12.48 34.09
C GLU A 102 -2.74 11.37 34.74
N TYR A 103 -2.19 10.18 34.96
CA TYR A 103 -2.92 9.08 35.60
C TYR A 103 -3.13 9.33 37.11
N VAL A 104 -4.29 9.88 37.47
CA VAL A 104 -4.66 10.22 38.87
C VAL A 104 -5.72 9.29 39.47
N VAL A 105 -6.04 8.17 38.81
CA VAL A 105 -7.10 7.23 39.25
C VAL A 105 -6.79 6.66 40.63
N ASP A 106 -5.53 6.26 40.85
CA ASP A 106 -5.08 5.64 42.10
C ASP A 106 -4.40 6.64 43.03
N GLN A 107 -4.81 7.91 43.04
CA GLN A 107 -4.26 8.85 44.00
C GLN A 107 -4.45 8.29 45.42
N PRO A 108 -3.37 7.95 46.14
CA PRO A 108 -3.51 7.33 47.45
C PRO A 108 -4.12 8.39 48.36
N SER A 109 -5.41 8.23 48.67
CA SER A 109 -6.09 9.13 49.60
C SER A 109 -5.51 9.06 51.02
N CYS A 110 -4.57 8.11 51.28
CA CYS A 110 -4.04 7.71 52.58
C CYS A 110 -5.14 7.56 53.65
N SER A 111 -6.38 7.39 53.20
CA SER A 111 -7.59 7.42 54.00
C SER A 111 -8.02 5.98 54.13
N THR A 112 -7.77 5.37 55.29
CA THR A 112 -8.42 4.10 55.62
C THR A 112 -9.94 4.33 55.54
N PRO A 113 -10.68 3.62 54.66
CA PRO A 113 -12.12 3.79 54.56
C PRO A 113 -12.75 3.51 55.92
N LYS A 114 -13.29 4.54 56.59
CA LYS A 114 -13.98 4.35 57.86
C LYS A 114 -15.30 3.65 57.59
N LYS A 115 -15.58 2.60 58.36
CA LYS A 115 -16.88 1.91 58.33
C LYS A 115 -17.98 2.95 58.55
N ARG A 116 -18.82 3.18 57.54
CA ARG A 116 -19.96 4.10 57.67
C ARG A 116 -20.91 3.53 58.72
N SER A 117 -21.40 4.40 59.60
CA SER A 117 -22.56 4.08 60.43
C SER A 117 -23.76 3.91 59.49
N PHE A 118 -24.25 2.69 59.35
CA PHE A 118 -25.51 2.44 58.69
C PHE A 118 -26.58 2.32 59.77
N ASN A 119 -27.74 2.93 59.54
CA ASN A 119 -28.91 2.68 60.35
C ASN A 119 -29.40 1.28 59.97
N LEU A 120 -29.08 0.28 60.80
CA LEU A 120 -29.66 -1.05 60.63
C LEU A 120 -31.17 -0.92 60.89
N PRO A 121 -32.05 -1.23 59.93
CA PRO A 121 -33.49 -1.22 60.18
C PRO A 121 -33.79 -2.15 61.36
N SER A 122 -34.66 -1.70 62.27
CA SER A 122 -35.07 -2.54 63.40
C SER A 122 -35.87 -3.74 62.87
N ILE A 123 -35.81 -4.86 63.59
CA ILE A 123 -36.59 -6.06 63.23
C ILE A 123 -38.09 -5.73 63.13
N THR A 124 -38.59 -4.81 63.96
CA THR A 124 -39.97 -4.32 63.91
C THR A 124 -40.27 -3.61 62.59
N SER A 125 -39.37 -2.72 62.14
CA SER A 125 -39.55 -1.99 60.88
C SER A 125 -39.46 -2.92 59.66
N ILE A 126 -38.68 -4.01 59.75
CA ILE A 126 -38.66 -5.06 58.72
C ILE A 126 -39.96 -5.87 58.74
N GLU A 127 -40.48 -6.21 59.92
CA GLU A 127 -41.68 -7.03 60.06
C GLU A 127 -42.96 -6.27 59.66
N GLU A 128 -43.02 -4.96 59.84
CA GLU A 128 -44.12 -4.10 59.35
C GLU A 128 -44.21 -4.07 57.81
N LEU A 129 -43.09 -4.25 57.12
CA LEU A 129 -43.05 -4.35 55.65
C LEU A 129 -43.35 -5.77 55.16
N ARG A 130 -43.48 -6.75 56.07
CA ARG A 130 -43.81 -8.11 55.72
C ARG A 130 -45.25 -8.19 55.27
N THR A 131 -45.48 -8.93 54.19
CA THR A 131 -46.83 -9.21 53.72
C THR A 131 -47.62 -9.92 54.85
N PRO A 132 -48.81 -9.41 55.23
CA PRO A 132 -49.67 -10.05 56.23
C PRO A 132 -50.00 -11.50 55.87
N ALA A 133 -50.41 -12.29 56.87
CA ALA A 133 -50.81 -13.67 56.64
C ALA A 133 -51.98 -13.77 55.65
N PHE A 134 -52.02 -14.85 54.88
CA PHE A 134 -53.00 -15.03 53.81
C PHE A 134 -54.45 -14.96 54.33
N GLU A 135 -54.70 -15.44 55.55
CA GLU A 135 -56.02 -15.36 56.19
C GLU A 135 -56.44 -13.91 56.48
N GLU A 136 -55.52 -13.05 56.90
CA GLU A 136 -55.78 -11.62 57.14
C GLU A 136 -56.02 -10.87 55.82
N LEU A 137 -55.26 -11.22 54.77
CA LEU A 137 -55.49 -10.71 53.43
C LEU A 137 -56.89 -11.10 52.91
N LEU A 138 -57.30 -12.35 53.08
CA LEU A 138 -58.64 -12.82 52.71
C LEU A 138 -59.72 -12.07 53.50
N LYS A 139 -59.57 -11.92 54.81
CA LYS A 139 -60.52 -11.18 55.65
C LYS A 139 -60.67 -9.73 55.17
N SER A 140 -59.57 -9.02 54.92
CA SER A 140 -59.61 -7.65 54.42
C SER A 140 -60.25 -7.53 53.04
N PHE A 141 -60.03 -8.50 52.14
CA PHE A 141 -60.67 -8.57 50.84
C PHE A 141 -62.19 -8.77 50.96
N TRP A 142 -62.63 -9.69 51.82
CA TRP A 142 -64.05 -9.95 52.04
C TRP A 142 -64.76 -8.84 52.81
N GLU A 143 -64.12 -8.21 53.80
CA GLU A 143 -64.63 -7.01 54.50
C GLU A 143 -64.74 -5.82 53.54
N SER A 144 -63.76 -5.63 52.65
CA SER A 144 -63.81 -4.63 51.58
C SER A 144 -64.87 -4.96 50.51
N LYS A 145 -65.26 -6.23 50.35
CA LYS A 145 -66.34 -6.66 49.44
C LYS A 145 -67.72 -6.49 50.08
N ALA A 146 -67.83 -6.74 51.38
CA ALA A 146 -69.05 -6.58 52.17
C ALA A 146 -69.45 -5.10 52.30
N SER A 147 -68.47 -4.20 52.49
CA SER A 147 -68.71 -2.75 52.51
C SER A 147 -69.17 -2.17 51.16
N LYS A 148 -68.90 -2.87 50.04
CA LYS A 148 -69.38 -2.49 48.69
C LYS A 148 -70.78 -2.99 48.34
N LEU A 149 -71.38 -3.94 49.08
CA LEU A 149 -72.73 -4.44 48.78
C LEU A 149 -73.85 -3.70 49.56
N ALA A 150 -73.49 -2.83 50.51
CA ALA A 150 -74.43 -2.07 51.35
C ALA A 150 -74.83 -0.70 50.79
N ASN A 151 -74.27 -0.29 49.65
CA ASN A 151 -74.67 0.93 48.94
C ASN A 151 -74.87 0.57 47.47
N GLY A 152 -76.13 0.51 47.03
CA GLY A 152 -76.49 0.07 45.69
C GLY A 152 -75.90 0.95 44.60
N ASP A 153 -74.99 0.41 43.80
CA ASP A 153 -75.08 0.45 42.33
C ASP A 153 -74.07 -0.55 41.73
N ILE A 154 -74.59 -1.57 41.04
CA ILE A 154 -73.78 -2.53 40.29
C ILE A 154 -73.56 -1.94 38.90
N LYS A 155 -72.37 -1.38 38.69
CA LYS A 155 -71.71 -1.45 37.38
C LYS A 155 -70.34 -2.06 37.60
N GLN A 156 -70.27 -3.36 37.37
CA GLN A 156 -69.03 -4.10 37.16
C GLN A 156 -68.33 -3.50 35.93
N HIS A 157 -67.46 -2.51 36.14
CA HIS A 157 -66.38 -2.33 35.19
C HIS A 157 -65.28 -3.29 35.64
N ILE A 158 -65.26 -4.45 34.97
CA ILE A 158 -64.09 -5.30 34.84
C ILE A 158 -62.96 -4.36 34.40
N LEU A 159 -62.16 -3.88 35.36
CA LEU A 159 -60.86 -3.30 35.05
C LEU A 159 -59.97 -4.49 34.73
N GLY A 160 -60.24 -5.05 33.55
CA GLY A 160 -59.33 -5.93 32.86
C GLY A 160 -58.00 -5.20 32.84
N ASP A 161 -57.02 -5.91 33.38
CA ASP A 161 -55.61 -5.61 33.35
C ASP A 161 -55.27 -5.08 31.94
N SER A 162 -55.16 -3.75 31.80
CA SER A 162 -54.71 -3.11 30.57
C SER A 162 -53.21 -3.32 30.50
N ARG A 163 -52.79 -4.58 30.33
CA ARG A 163 -51.44 -4.94 29.91
C ARG A 163 -51.34 -4.57 28.45
N VAL A 164 -51.01 -3.32 28.18
CA VAL A 164 -50.48 -2.95 26.88
C VAL A 164 -49.08 -3.58 26.81
N PRO A 165 -48.80 -4.50 25.86
CA PRO A 165 -47.45 -5.03 25.69
C PRO A 165 -46.51 -3.90 25.26
N LEU A 166 -45.29 -3.89 25.78
CA LEU A 166 -44.23 -3.00 25.31
C LEU A 166 -43.99 -3.26 23.81
N THR A 167 -44.36 -2.31 22.95
CA THR A 167 -44.00 -2.36 21.54
C THR A 167 -42.51 -2.05 21.38
N ALA A 168 -41.82 -2.86 20.57
CA ALA A 168 -40.41 -2.69 20.27
C ALA A 168 -40.13 -1.32 19.64
N ILE A 169 -39.08 -0.64 20.13
CA ILE A 169 -38.52 0.57 19.55
C ILE A 169 -37.72 0.14 18.31
N ASN A 170 -38.03 0.70 17.14
CA ASN A 170 -37.15 0.71 15.97
C ASN A 170 -36.24 1.94 16.04
#